data_AF-A0A329L9X6-F1
#
_entry.id   AF-A0A329L9X6-F1
#
_cell.length_a   1.000
_cell.length_b   1.000
_cell.length_c   1.000
_cell.angle_alpha   90.00
_cell.angle_beta   90.00
_cell.angle_gamma   90.00
#
_symmetry.space_group_name_H-M   'P 1'
#
loop_
_entity.id
_entity.type
_entity.pdbx_description
1 polymer ?
#
loop_
_entity_poly.entity_id
_entity_poly.type
_entity_poly.pdbx_seq_one_letter_code
_entity_poly.pdbx_strand_id
1 'polypeptide(L)'
;MTPRKRKKPRRQVRLDRMMRLLFRLSHKTVVRLINGLFDEAFDPADVKLVYEDAKLVSPVLSQLEADFLVTVRTLAAGQEYHVEFQTLPDSTMAVRMFQYGFSRALGSGKGLAETDERELESDAREQTEAEQKQVLTLVFPRQLVIYLEEHSFVGDMVELRLVFPDGQSMHYRVPTLRYWLLPPDELARRQLYALLPLQVFRWRKQLQALERSRLPRKEKERRIAAAFQGLKETMGQTLEQLRLLHEEQEIEAGDLEQLLHVMQELGGHLYQAYGLYEQLDREVRDMLKPWIDPKMKRQARREGWAEGKAEGKLEGKVEGKVEVATKLLHRGIMTLPEISDVTGLSLEQVSQLQEERKATAK
;
A
#
# COMPACT_ATOMS: atom_id res chain seq x y z
N MET A 1 31.24 -0.86 -28.44
CA MET A 1 31.03 -0.84 -26.97
C MET A 1 29.60 -1.26 -26.69
N THR A 2 29.39 -2.48 -26.19
CA THR A 2 28.07 -2.99 -25.83
C THR A 2 27.66 -2.47 -24.44
N PRO A 3 26.41 -2.04 -24.23
CA PRO A 3 25.99 -1.53 -22.93
C PRO A 3 25.85 -2.69 -21.95
N ARG A 4 26.66 -2.68 -20.89
CA ARG A 4 26.52 -3.60 -19.75
C ARG A 4 25.16 -3.36 -19.10
N LYS A 5 24.18 -4.23 -19.36
CA LYS A 5 22.97 -4.37 -18.53
C LYS A 5 23.41 -4.58 -17.07
N ARG A 6 23.22 -3.58 -16.22
CA ARG A 6 23.41 -3.70 -14.77
C ARG A 6 22.38 -4.72 -14.26
N LYS A 7 22.82 -5.94 -13.97
CA LYS A 7 21.98 -6.94 -13.29
C LYS A 7 21.57 -6.37 -11.94
N LYS A 8 20.28 -6.10 -11.71
CA LYS A 8 19.75 -5.81 -10.36
C LYS A 8 20.27 -6.91 -9.40
N PRO A 9 20.83 -6.57 -8.23
CA PRO A 9 21.36 -7.55 -7.32
C PRO A 9 20.24 -8.50 -6.86
N ARG A 10 20.46 -9.82 -6.93
CA ARG A 10 19.48 -10.88 -6.61
C ARG A 10 18.72 -10.69 -5.27
N ARG A 11 19.28 -9.93 -4.33
CA ARG A 11 18.66 -9.60 -3.03
C ARG A 11 17.50 -8.61 -3.15
N GLN A 12 17.61 -7.59 -4.01
CA GLN A 12 16.58 -6.57 -4.20
C GLN A 12 15.32 -7.17 -4.84
N VAL A 13 15.51 -8.00 -5.87
CA VAL A 13 14.41 -8.71 -6.57
C VAL A 13 13.58 -9.61 -5.63
N ARG A 14 14.19 -10.14 -4.56
CA ARG A 14 13.47 -10.96 -3.57
C ARG A 14 12.70 -10.11 -2.58
N LEU A 15 13.26 -9.00 -2.09
CA LEU A 15 12.52 -8.04 -1.27
C LEU A 15 11.24 -7.59 -1.98
N ASP A 16 11.35 -7.15 -3.24
CA ASP A 16 10.23 -6.69 -4.06
C ASP A 16 9.16 -7.80 -4.22
N ARG A 17 9.57 -9.08 -4.32
CA ARG A 17 8.63 -10.21 -4.36
C ARG A 17 7.87 -10.36 -3.04
N MET A 18 8.54 -10.15 -1.92
CA MET A 18 7.98 -10.33 -0.58
C MET A 18 7.07 -9.18 -0.20
N MET A 19 7.45 -7.94 -0.57
CA MET A 19 6.57 -6.78 -0.49
C MET A 19 5.28 -7.02 -1.26
N ARG A 20 5.36 -7.52 -2.51
CA ARG A 20 4.17 -7.89 -3.29
C ARG A 20 3.28 -8.95 -2.63
N LEU A 21 3.81 -9.82 -1.78
CA LEU A 21 3.01 -10.78 -1.02
C LEU A 21 2.26 -10.12 0.14
N LEU A 22 2.80 -9.03 0.72
CA LEU A 22 2.09 -8.25 1.75
C LEU A 22 0.86 -7.53 1.20
N PHE A 23 0.80 -7.31 -0.12
CA PHE A 23 -0.31 -6.63 -0.81
C PHE A 23 -1.27 -7.59 -1.50
N ARG A 24 -1.16 -8.90 -1.22
CA ARG A 24 -2.08 -9.95 -1.68
C ARG A 24 -2.73 -10.67 -0.49
N LEU A 25 -2.87 -9.95 0.62
CA LEU A 25 -3.63 -10.40 1.78
C LEU A 25 -5.13 -10.19 1.50
N SER A 26 -5.98 -10.72 2.37
CA SER A 26 -7.43 -10.55 2.31
C SER A 26 -7.81 -9.07 2.25
N HIS A 27 -8.99 -8.82 1.69
CA HIS A 27 -9.52 -7.46 1.57
C HIS A 27 -9.56 -6.76 2.94
N LYS A 28 -10.01 -7.46 3.99
CA LYS A 28 -10.03 -6.95 5.38
C LYS A 28 -8.65 -6.49 5.84
N THR A 29 -7.62 -7.33 5.67
CA THR A 29 -6.27 -7.02 6.17
C THR A 29 -5.64 -5.83 5.45
N VAL A 30 -5.87 -5.69 4.14
CA VAL A 30 -5.34 -4.55 3.38
C VAL A 30 -6.08 -3.25 3.75
N VAL A 31 -7.40 -3.28 3.97
CA VAL A 31 -8.13 -2.11 4.48
C VAL A 31 -7.60 -1.69 5.87
N ARG A 32 -7.37 -2.64 6.78
CA ARG A 32 -6.76 -2.40 8.09
C ARG A 32 -5.37 -1.76 7.98
N LEU A 33 -4.55 -2.23 7.04
CA LEU A 33 -3.23 -1.63 6.76
C LEU A 33 -3.37 -0.16 6.33
N ILE A 34 -4.30 0.17 5.43
CA ILE A 34 -4.50 1.54 4.95
C ILE A 34 -4.96 2.44 6.10
N ASN A 35 -5.92 1.98 6.91
CA ASN A 35 -6.37 2.67 8.12
C ASN A 35 -5.19 2.98 9.05
N GLY A 36 -4.36 1.98 9.34
CA GLY A 36 -3.20 2.15 10.21
C GLY A 36 -2.08 3.03 9.65
N LEU A 37 -1.90 3.07 8.33
CA LEU A 37 -0.83 3.86 7.69
C LEU A 37 -1.20 5.32 7.47
N PHE A 38 -2.47 5.62 7.27
CA PHE A 38 -2.95 6.94 6.85
C PHE A 38 -3.94 7.57 7.84
N ASP A 39 -4.13 6.95 9.01
CA ASP A 39 -5.10 7.35 10.03
C ASP A 39 -6.53 7.43 9.45
N GLU A 40 -6.88 6.45 8.61
CA GLU A 40 -8.21 6.30 8.02
C GLU A 40 -9.10 5.40 8.90
N ALA A 41 -10.41 5.44 8.67
CA ALA A 41 -11.40 4.68 9.43
C ALA A 41 -12.37 3.91 8.51
N PHE A 42 -11.87 3.35 7.41
CA PHE A 42 -12.70 2.57 6.49
C PHE A 42 -13.22 1.29 7.15
N ASP A 43 -14.50 1.02 6.96
CA ASP A 43 -15.06 -0.31 7.18
C ASP A 43 -14.75 -1.19 5.96
N PRO A 44 -14.10 -2.36 6.12
CA PRO A 44 -13.87 -3.29 5.02
C PRO A 44 -15.12 -3.66 4.23
N ALA A 45 -16.31 -3.64 4.83
CA ALA A 45 -17.56 -3.95 4.13
C ALA A 45 -18.01 -2.87 3.13
N ASP A 46 -17.57 -1.62 3.31
CA ASP A 46 -18.08 -0.45 2.60
C ASP A 46 -17.13 0.07 1.51
N VAL A 47 -15.96 -0.55 1.37
CA VAL A 47 -14.91 -0.10 0.46
C VAL A 47 -14.49 -1.19 -0.51
N LYS A 48 -14.12 -0.80 -1.73
CA LYS A 48 -13.50 -1.67 -2.74
C LYS A 48 -12.04 -1.25 -2.92
N LEU A 49 -11.13 -2.22 -2.85
CA LEU A 49 -9.73 -2.00 -3.18
C LEU A 49 -9.50 -2.24 -4.67
N VAL A 50 -8.89 -1.25 -5.34
CA VAL A 50 -8.44 -1.38 -6.72
C VAL A 50 -6.93 -1.28 -6.73
N TYR A 51 -6.29 -2.40 -7.08
CA TYR A 51 -4.84 -2.47 -7.22
C TYR A 51 -4.46 -2.04 -8.62
N GLU A 52 -3.51 -1.12 -8.72
CA GLU A 52 -3.08 -0.57 -10.01
C GLU A 52 -1.63 -0.95 -10.29
N ASP A 53 -1.31 -1.07 -11.58
CA ASP A 53 0.01 -1.54 -12.01
C ASP A 53 1.06 -0.48 -11.67
N ALA A 54 1.93 -0.78 -10.71
CA ALA A 54 2.78 0.20 -10.05
C ALA A 54 3.96 0.71 -10.91
N LYS A 55 4.03 0.31 -12.19
CA LYS A 55 5.18 0.53 -13.07
C LYS A 55 5.04 1.84 -13.84
N LEU A 56 5.90 2.78 -13.52
CA LEU A 56 6.13 3.99 -14.30
C LEU A 56 7.43 3.88 -15.09
N VAL A 57 7.38 4.11 -16.40
CA VAL A 57 8.59 4.23 -17.21
C VAL A 57 9.04 5.70 -17.19
N SER A 58 9.98 6.03 -16.30
CA SER A 58 10.60 7.36 -16.26
C SER A 58 11.87 7.39 -17.12
N PRO A 59 12.01 8.37 -18.05
CA PRO A 59 13.23 8.53 -18.85
C PRO A 59 14.44 8.99 -18.02
N VAL A 60 14.24 9.51 -16.80
CA VAL A 60 15.31 10.06 -15.95
C VAL A 60 15.83 9.06 -14.92
N LEU A 61 14.97 8.21 -14.34
CA LEU A 61 15.33 7.33 -13.23
C LEU A 61 15.40 5.85 -13.60
N SER A 62 15.24 5.49 -14.89
CA SER A 62 14.86 4.13 -15.32
C SER A 62 13.55 3.66 -14.65
N GLN A 63 13.07 2.43 -14.91
CA GLN A 63 11.77 1.95 -14.41
C GLN A 63 11.57 2.23 -12.90
N LEU A 64 10.59 3.07 -12.58
CA LEU A 64 10.08 3.27 -11.22
C LEU A 64 8.96 2.24 -11.02
N GLU A 65 9.07 1.39 -10.03
CA GLU A 65 8.00 0.48 -9.61
C GLU A 65 7.70 0.87 -8.18
N ALA A 66 6.51 1.44 -7.92
CA ALA A 66 6.12 1.73 -6.55
C ALA A 66 5.95 0.41 -5.80
N ASP A 67 6.37 0.40 -4.53
CA ASP A 67 6.27 -0.80 -3.72
C ASP A 67 4.80 -1.15 -3.42
N PHE A 68 3.96 -0.13 -3.17
CA PHE A 68 2.52 -0.30 -2.98
C PHE A 68 1.72 0.88 -3.53
N LEU A 69 0.77 0.57 -4.40
CA LEU A 69 -0.24 1.50 -4.90
C LEU A 69 -1.60 0.85 -4.80
N VAL A 70 -2.53 1.52 -4.13
CA VAL A 70 -3.90 1.06 -4.00
C VAL A 70 -4.85 2.24 -4.05
N THR A 71 -5.96 2.07 -4.76
CA THR A 71 -7.07 3.01 -4.78
C THR A 71 -8.20 2.43 -3.93
N VAL A 72 -8.55 3.11 -2.84
CA VAL A 72 -9.74 2.77 -2.03
C VAL A 72 -10.93 3.49 -2.62
N ARG A 73 -11.88 2.74 -3.15
CA ARG A 73 -13.16 3.27 -3.65
C ARG A 73 -14.23 3.09 -2.58
N THR A 74 -14.76 4.20 -2.11
CA THR A 74 -16.01 4.26 -1.34
C THR A 74 -17.17 4.51 -2.30
N LEU A 75 -18.41 4.45 -1.79
CA LEU A 75 -19.60 4.74 -2.58
C LEU A 75 -19.67 6.20 -3.10
N ALA A 76 -19.00 7.14 -2.44
CA ALA A 76 -19.03 8.58 -2.74
C ALA A 76 -17.76 9.09 -3.44
N ALA A 77 -16.59 8.54 -3.11
CA ALA A 77 -15.31 9.00 -3.63
C ALA A 77 -14.27 7.86 -3.73
N GLY A 78 -13.31 8.04 -4.63
CA GLY A 78 -12.12 7.18 -4.71
C GLY A 78 -10.90 7.97 -4.25
N GLN A 79 -10.19 7.45 -3.26
CA GLN A 79 -8.95 8.00 -2.72
C GLN A 79 -7.78 7.08 -3.07
N GLU A 80 -6.74 7.66 -3.68
CA GLU A 80 -5.53 6.94 -4.03
C GLU A 80 -4.51 7.03 -2.89
N TYR A 81 -3.84 5.90 -2.61
CA TYR A 81 -2.79 5.76 -1.62
C TYR A 81 -1.54 5.17 -2.23
N HIS A 82 -0.40 5.77 -1.92
CA HIS A 82 0.90 5.36 -2.43
C HIS A 82 1.91 5.23 -1.29
N VAL A 83 2.52 4.06 -1.16
CA VAL A 83 3.51 3.76 -0.13
C VAL A 83 4.80 3.24 -0.77
N GLU A 84 5.93 3.80 -0.35
CA GLU A 84 7.27 3.38 -0.77
C GLU A 84 8.05 2.86 0.43
N PHE A 85 8.75 1.73 0.27
CA PHE A 85 9.56 1.13 1.32
C PHE A 85 11.03 1.43 1.09
N GLN A 86 11.75 1.76 2.17
CA GLN A 86 13.18 2.07 2.12
C GLN A 86 13.94 1.30 3.19
N THR A 87 15.02 0.65 2.76
CA THR A 87 16.01 0.05 3.68
C THR A 87 17.20 0.97 3.91
N LEU A 88 17.45 1.92 3.01
CA LEU A 88 18.50 2.92 3.11
C LEU A 88 17.94 4.28 2.68
N PRO A 89 18.45 5.41 3.19
CA PRO A 89 18.11 6.71 2.66
C PRO A 89 18.51 6.82 1.19
N ASP A 90 17.58 7.28 0.37
CA ASP A 90 17.77 7.58 -1.03
C ASP A 90 17.51 9.07 -1.24
N SER A 91 18.53 9.81 -1.69
CA SER A 91 18.40 11.25 -1.97
C SER A 91 17.41 11.55 -3.10
N THR A 92 17.04 10.55 -3.91
CA THR A 92 16.05 10.67 -4.97
C THR A 92 14.62 10.41 -4.49
N MET A 93 14.42 10.04 -3.21
CA MET A 93 13.10 9.69 -2.68
C MET A 93 12.06 10.79 -2.89
N ALA A 94 12.43 12.04 -2.62
CA ALA A 94 11.53 13.17 -2.81
C ALA A 94 11.07 13.33 -4.27
N VAL A 95 12.00 13.11 -5.21
CA VAL A 95 11.72 13.16 -6.65
C VAL A 95 10.86 11.97 -7.09
N ARG A 96 11.12 10.77 -6.56
CA ARG A 96 10.31 9.57 -6.83
C ARG A 96 8.88 9.74 -6.39
N MET A 97 8.65 10.16 -5.14
CA MET A 97 7.31 10.41 -4.62
C MET A 97 6.57 11.46 -5.45
N PHE A 98 7.25 12.56 -5.78
CA PHE A 98 6.67 13.62 -6.60
C PHE A 98 6.33 13.15 -8.02
N GLN A 99 7.26 12.49 -8.72
CA GLN A 99 7.02 11.97 -10.08
C GLN A 99 5.86 10.98 -10.10
N TYR A 100 5.80 10.10 -9.09
CA TYR A 100 4.72 9.15 -8.99
C TYR A 100 3.37 9.86 -8.76
N GLY A 101 3.30 10.72 -7.75
CA GLY A 101 2.09 11.46 -7.42
C GLY A 101 1.58 12.32 -8.58
N PHE A 102 2.49 12.98 -9.30
CA PHE A 102 2.17 13.76 -10.49
C PHE A 102 1.62 12.89 -11.62
N SER A 103 2.27 11.75 -11.89
CA SER A 103 1.80 10.84 -12.95
C SER A 103 0.43 10.25 -12.64
N ARG A 104 0.16 9.96 -11.36
CA ARG A 104 -1.15 9.51 -10.87
C ARG A 104 -2.21 10.59 -11.02
N ALA A 105 -1.90 11.82 -10.63
CA ALA A 105 -2.79 12.96 -10.79
C ALA A 105 -3.14 13.24 -12.26
N LEU A 106 -2.21 12.98 -13.18
CA LEU A 106 -2.45 13.07 -14.63
C LEU A 106 -3.28 11.90 -15.19
N GLY A 107 -2.98 10.66 -14.77
CA GLY A 107 -3.61 9.45 -15.31
C GLY A 107 -5.02 9.17 -14.79
N SER A 108 -5.39 9.73 -13.64
CA SER A 108 -6.68 9.46 -12.98
C SER A 108 -7.88 10.15 -13.63
N GLY A 109 -7.71 11.03 -14.63
CA GLY A 109 -8.79 11.74 -15.33
C GLY A 109 -9.60 12.72 -14.46
N LYS A 110 -9.60 12.53 -13.13
CA LYS A 110 -10.17 13.41 -12.11
C LYS A 110 -9.41 14.73 -11.97
N GLY A 111 -8.17 14.80 -12.47
CA GLY A 111 -7.41 16.04 -12.54
C GLY A 111 -7.91 17.05 -13.60
N LEU A 112 -8.90 16.62 -14.41
CA LEU A 112 -9.65 17.47 -15.33
C LEU A 112 -11.02 17.84 -14.75
N ALA A 113 -11.20 17.76 -13.43
CA ALA A 113 -12.39 18.31 -12.80
C ALA A 113 -12.43 19.81 -13.12
N GLU A 114 -13.32 20.17 -14.03
CA GLU A 114 -13.82 21.52 -14.23
C GLU A 114 -14.27 21.99 -12.86
N THR A 115 -13.51 22.89 -12.23
CA THR A 115 -14.00 23.58 -11.06
C THR A 115 -15.14 24.48 -11.53
N ASP A 116 -16.36 23.96 -11.45
CA ASP A 116 -17.57 24.76 -11.42
C ASP A 116 -17.45 25.63 -10.17
N GLU A 117 -17.06 26.90 -10.34
CA GLU A 117 -17.13 27.95 -9.31
C GLU A 117 -18.62 28.29 -9.01
N ARG A 118 -19.41 27.29 -8.63
CA ARG A 118 -20.83 27.41 -8.32
C ARG A 118 -21.16 27.23 -6.86
N GLU A 119 -20.27 27.61 -5.94
CA GLU A 119 -20.68 27.84 -4.55
C GLU A 119 -20.00 29.09 -4.02
N LEU A 120 -20.85 30.08 -3.68
CA LEU A 120 -20.55 31.44 -3.20
C LEU A 120 -20.30 32.50 -4.28
N GLU A 121 -21.37 32.94 -4.94
CA GLU A 121 -21.73 34.37 -5.03
C GLU A 121 -23.13 34.50 -5.64
N SER A 122 -24.15 34.42 -4.80
CA SER A 122 -25.45 35.02 -5.09
C SER A 122 -25.35 36.51 -4.80
N ASP A 123 -25.00 37.30 -5.82
CA ASP A 123 -25.67 38.56 -6.14
C ASP A 123 -24.94 39.32 -7.25
N ALA A 124 -25.74 39.97 -8.10
CA ALA A 124 -25.41 40.92 -9.17
C ALA A 124 -25.01 40.37 -10.56
N ARG A 125 -25.91 40.67 -11.50
CA ARG A 125 -25.77 40.56 -12.96
C ARG A 125 -24.67 41.48 -13.47
N GLU A 126 -23.89 41.03 -14.46
CA GLU A 126 -23.81 41.64 -15.79
C GLU A 126 -22.85 40.88 -16.70
N GLN A 127 -23.17 40.89 -17.99
CA GLN A 127 -22.49 40.17 -19.05
C GLN A 127 -21.04 40.63 -19.20
N THR A 128 -20.12 39.68 -19.34
CA THR A 128 -19.05 39.78 -20.33
C THR A 128 -18.61 38.38 -20.73
N GLU A 129 -18.56 38.12 -22.03
CA GLU A 129 -17.95 36.94 -22.65
C GLU A 129 -16.43 36.97 -22.45
N ALA A 130 -15.99 36.91 -21.19
CA ALA A 130 -14.60 36.75 -20.83
C ALA A 130 -14.32 35.25 -20.79
N GLU A 131 -13.44 34.81 -21.69
CA GLU A 131 -12.76 33.51 -21.74
C GLU A 131 -12.85 32.76 -20.41
N GLN A 132 -13.74 31.76 -20.32
CA GLN A 132 -13.76 30.81 -19.21
C GLN A 132 -12.44 30.04 -19.23
N LYS A 133 -11.41 30.60 -18.58
CA LYS A 133 -10.08 30.01 -18.47
C LYS A 133 -10.22 28.75 -17.62
N GLN A 134 -10.32 27.60 -18.29
CA GLN A 134 -10.31 26.30 -17.62
C GLN A 134 -9.01 26.15 -16.82
N VAL A 135 -9.12 26.19 -15.50
CA VAL A 135 -8.02 25.91 -14.58
C VAL A 135 -7.94 24.41 -14.38
N LEU A 136 -6.83 23.80 -14.77
CA LEU A 136 -6.57 22.37 -14.54
C LEU A 136 -6.18 22.15 -13.08
N THR A 137 -6.89 21.27 -12.35
CA THR A 137 -6.61 20.96 -10.94
C THR A 137 -6.10 19.53 -10.79
N LEU A 138 -4.83 19.35 -10.44
CA LEU A 138 -4.23 18.02 -10.23
C LEU A 138 -4.30 17.59 -8.76
N VAL A 139 -4.99 16.48 -8.48
CA VAL A 139 -5.10 15.90 -7.12
C VAL A 139 -4.10 14.75 -6.97
N PHE A 140 -3.14 14.90 -6.05
CA PHE A 140 -2.15 13.87 -5.76
C PHE A 140 -2.71 12.78 -4.83
N PRO A 141 -2.20 11.52 -4.92
CA PRO A 141 -2.52 10.48 -3.95
C PRO A 141 -2.01 10.83 -2.54
N ARG A 142 -2.64 10.26 -1.50
CA ARG A 142 -2.07 10.28 -0.15
C ARG A 142 -0.82 9.41 -0.14
N GLN A 143 0.28 9.96 0.33
CA GLN A 143 1.61 9.39 0.14
C GLN A 143 2.34 9.18 1.47
N LEU A 144 3.09 8.08 1.57
CA LEU A 144 3.88 7.74 2.76
C LEU A 144 5.17 7.01 2.36
N VAL A 145 6.27 7.29 3.08
CA VAL A 145 7.52 6.52 2.95
C VAL A 145 7.78 5.73 4.22
N ILE A 146 7.90 4.41 4.12
CA ILE A 146 8.21 3.54 5.26
C ILE A 146 9.70 3.19 5.25
N TYR A 147 10.42 3.61 6.28
CA TYR A 147 11.83 3.25 6.46
C TYR A 147 11.96 2.07 7.43
N LEU A 148 12.44 0.93 6.92
CA LEU A 148 12.53 -0.32 7.68
C LEU A 148 13.71 -0.36 8.66
N GLU A 149 14.80 0.34 8.33
CA GLU A 149 16.04 0.32 9.12
C GLU A 149 16.41 1.75 9.54
N GLU A 150 16.94 1.89 10.75
CA GLU A 150 17.33 3.19 11.31
C GLU A 150 18.40 3.88 10.47
N HIS A 151 18.23 5.19 10.25
CA HIS A 151 19.29 6.03 9.72
C HIS A 151 19.18 7.47 10.21
N SER A 152 20.32 8.12 10.45
CA SER A 152 20.42 9.50 10.95
C SER A 152 19.85 10.57 10.00
N PHE A 153 19.59 10.23 8.74
CA PHE A 153 19.05 11.17 7.74
C PHE A 153 17.54 11.01 7.55
N VAL A 154 16.91 10.05 8.25
CA VAL A 154 15.46 9.86 8.18
C VAL A 154 14.81 10.82 9.17
N GLY A 155 14.19 11.87 8.63
CA GLY A 155 13.36 12.81 9.38
C GLY A 155 11.93 12.31 9.56
N ASP A 156 10.98 13.21 9.82
CA ASP A 156 9.55 12.91 9.83
C ASP A 156 8.91 13.07 8.44
N MET A 157 9.57 13.83 7.57
CA MET A 157 9.10 14.18 6.23
C MET A 157 10.22 14.00 5.20
N VAL A 158 9.84 13.59 3.99
CA VAL A 158 10.64 13.75 2.77
C VAL A 158 10.17 15.04 2.09
N GLU A 159 11.11 15.94 1.79
CA GLU A 159 10.82 17.28 1.29
C GLU A 159 11.40 17.52 -0.12
N LEU A 160 10.63 18.16 -1.00
CA LEU A 160 11.05 18.65 -2.32
C LEU A 160 10.65 20.10 -2.48
N ARG A 161 11.60 20.99 -2.72
CA ARG A 161 11.34 22.38 -3.08
C ARG A 161 11.46 22.55 -4.60
N LEU A 162 10.36 22.93 -5.24
CA LEU A 162 10.34 23.34 -6.64
C LEU A 162 10.44 24.86 -6.71
N VAL A 163 11.30 25.37 -7.60
CA VAL A 163 11.46 26.80 -7.87
C VAL A 163 11.26 27.02 -9.36
N PHE A 164 10.34 27.89 -9.71
CA PHE A 164 9.96 28.21 -11.08
C PHE A 164 10.73 29.44 -11.58
N PRO A 165 10.90 29.61 -12.91
CA PRO A 165 11.66 30.73 -13.48
C PRO A 165 11.13 32.13 -13.13
N ASP A 166 9.83 32.23 -12.84
CA ASP A 166 9.16 33.46 -12.40
C ASP A 166 9.36 33.76 -10.90
N GLY A 167 10.13 32.92 -10.19
CA GLY A 167 10.41 33.05 -8.76
C GLY A 167 9.36 32.39 -7.87
N GLN A 168 8.27 31.84 -8.42
CA GLN A 168 7.33 31.06 -7.63
C GLN A 168 8.03 29.81 -7.06
N SER A 169 7.57 29.34 -5.92
CA SER A 169 8.09 28.08 -5.37
C SER A 169 7.00 27.28 -4.68
N MET A 170 7.12 25.96 -4.78
CA MET A 170 6.23 25.00 -4.14
C MET A 170 7.05 24.11 -3.22
N HIS A 171 6.57 23.93 -2.00
CA HIS A 171 7.18 23.00 -1.05
C HIS A 171 6.31 21.74 -0.94
N TYR A 172 6.77 20.66 -1.56
CA TYR A 172 6.13 19.36 -1.53
C TYR A 172 6.70 18.52 -0.39
N ARG A 173 5.83 17.88 0.40
CA ARG A 173 6.18 17.13 1.61
C ARG A 173 5.45 15.80 1.64
N VAL A 174 6.15 14.76 2.08
CA VAL A 174 5.60 13.42 2.23
C VAL A 174 5.95 12.88 3.62
N PRO A 175 4.98 12.41 4.41
CA PRO A 175 5.26 11.84 5.72
C PRO A 175 6.09 10.56 5.63
N THR A 176 6.81 10.27 6.71
CA THR A 176 7.61 9.07 6.84
C THR A 176 7.23 8.26 8.07
N LEU A 177 7.25 6.94 7.93
CA LEU A 177 7.07 6.00 9.03
C LEU A 177 8.43 5.39 9.39
N ARG A 178 8.88 5.65 10.63
CA ARG A 178 10.10 5.04 11.20
C ARG A 178 9.77 3.66 11.76
N TYR A 179 9.69 2.67 10.87
CA TYR A 179 9.21 1.33 11.21
C TYR A 179 10.02 0.65 12.34
N TRP A 180 11.34 0.89 12.41
CA TRP A 180 12.20 0.28 13.42
C TRP A 180 11.86 0.70 14.87
N LEU A 181 11.07 1.77 15.06
CA LEU A 181 10.59 2.20 16.37
C LEU A 181 9.33 1.45 16.83
N LEU A 182 8.72 0.65 15.95
CA LEU A 182 7.46 -0.04 16.20
C LEU A 182 7.75 -1.50 16.59
N PRO A 183 7.59 -1.88 17.87
CA PRO A 183 7.61 -3.29 18.27
C PRO A 183 6.37 -4.03 17.76
N PRO A 184 6.36 -5.38 17.79
CA PRO A 184 5.26 -6.18 17.29
C PRO A 184 3.88 -5.82 17.87
N ASP A 185 3.79 -5.53 19.16
CA ASP A 185 2.52 -5.18 19.82
C ASP A 185 2.00 -3.80 19.38
N GLU A 186 2.89 -2.83 19.16
CA GLU A 186 2.52 -1.51 18.64
C GLU A 186 2.02 -1.62 17.19
N LEU A 187 2.64 -2.47 16.36
CA LEU A 187 2.15 -2.75 15.01
C LEU A 187 0.75 -3.35 15.03
N ALA A 188 0.48 -4.30 15.94
CA ALA A 188 -0.84 -4.87 16.11
C ALA A 188 -1.86 -3.80 16.55
N ARG A 189 -1.56 -3.00 17.58
CA ARG A 189 -2.46 -1.93 18.04
C ARG A 189 -2.81 -0.92 16.94
N ARG A 190 -1.86 -0.62 16.06
CA ARG A 190 -2.05 0.30 14.93
C ARG A 190 -2.64 -0.36 13.68
N GLN A 191 -3.12 -1.59 13.76
CA GLN A 191 -3.68 -2.33 12.62
C GLN A 191 -2.68 -2.60 11.47
N LEU A 192 -1.38 -2.50 11.74
CA LEU A 192 -0.29 -2.69 10.77
C LEU A 192 0.12 -4.17 10.64
N TYR A 193 -0.87 -5.08 10.64
CA TYR A 193 -0.67 -6.53 10.70
C TYR A 193 0.20 -7.04 9.55
N ALA A 194 -0.04 -6.52 8.35
CA ALA A 194 0.71 -6.86 7.14
C ALA A 194 2.21 -6.57 7.26
N LEU A 195 2.61 -5.66 8.16
CA LEU A 195 4.01 -5.30 8.35
C LEU A 195 4.70 -6.13 9.43
N LEU A 196 4.00 -6.97 10.20
CA LEU A 196 4.57 -7.81 11.25
C LEU A 196 5.75 -8.69 10.75
N PRO A 197 5.66 -9.37 9.59
CA PRO A 197 6.77 -10.18 9.09
C PRO A 197 8.07 -9.41 8.85
N LEU A 198 8.01 -8.09 8.66
CA LEU A 198 9.18 -7.24 8.42
C LEU A 198 10.01 -7.00 9.71
N GLN A 199 9.55 -7.43 10.89
CA GLN A 199 10.31 -7.32 12.14
C GLN A 199 11.64 -8.08 12.09
N VAL A 200 11.76 -9.07 11.20
CA VAL A 200 13.02 -9.78 10.92
C VAL A 200 14.14 -8.86 10.40
N PHE A 201 13.83 -7.64 9.92
CA PHE A 201 14.85 -6.66 9.53
C PHE A 201 15.60 -6.03 10.71
N ARG A 202 15.02 -6.06 11.92
CA ARG A 202 15.50 -5.30 13.08
C ARG A 202 16.97 -5.57 13.45
N TRP A 203 17.43 -6.80 13.26
CA TRP A 203 18.79 -7.23 13.60
C TRP A 203 19.77 -7.21 12.42
N ARG A 204 19.27 -6.95 11.21
CA ARG A 204 20.05 -7.03 9.98
C ARG A 204 21.21 -6.04 9.99
N LYS A 205 20.96 -4.76 10.27
CA LYS A 205 21.99 -3.70 10.31
C LYS A 205 23.08 -4.01 11.34
N GLN A 206 22.70 -4.43 12.54
CA GLN A 206 23.65 -4.81 13.60
C GLN A 206 24.51 -6.01 13.18
N LEU A 207 23.91 -7.07 12.63
CA LEU A 207 24.64 -8.23 12.15
C LEU A 207 25.57 -7.89 10.98
N GLN A 208 25.17 -7.02 10.05
CA GLN A 208 26.07 -6.52 9.00
C GLN A 208 27.26 -5.75 9.57
N ALA A 209 27.04 -4.91 10.58
CA ALA A 209 28.10 -4.14 11.23
C ALA A 209 29.09 -5.06 11.97
N LEU A 210 28.58 -6.05 12.70
CA LEU A 210 29.40 -7.07 13.35
C LEU A 210 30.20 -7.88 12.34
N GLU A 211 29.59 -8.26 11.21
CA GLU A 211 30.27 -9.02 10.16
C GLU A 211 31.46 -8.26 9.56
N ARG A 212 31.31 -6.95 9.34
CA ARG A 212 32.36 -6.08 8.81
C ARG A 212 33.37 -5.60 9.84
N SER A 213 33.13 -5.85 11.13
CA SER A 213 33.98 -5.37 12.21
C SER A 213 35.33 -6.09 12.23
N ARG A 214 36.35 -5.42 12.79
CA ARG A 214 37.69 -5.99 13.03
C ARG A 214 37.81 -6.64 14.42
N LEU A 215 36.68 -7.03 15.03
CA LEU A 215 36.68 -7.63 16.35
C LEU A 215 37.44 -8.96 16.36
N PRO A 216 38.08 -9.34 17.47
CA PRO A 216 38.64 -10.67 17.63
C PRO A 216 37.57 -11.74 17.40
N ARG A 217 37.94 -12.84 16.73
CA ARG A 217 37.00 -13.89 16.30
C ARG A 217 36.05 -14.35 17.41
N LYS A 218 36.59 -14.66 18.60
CA LYS A 218 35.79 -15.12 19.76
C LYS A 218 34.76 -14.10 20.23
N GLU A 219 35.11 -12.81 20.22
CA GLU A 219 34.20 -11.73 20.60
C GLU A 219 33.15 -11.48 19.52
N LYS A 220 33.55 -11.54 18.24
CA LYS A 220 32.63 -11.44 17.11
C LYS A 220 31.59 -12.57 17.14
N GLU A 221 32.01 -13.81 17.35
CA GLU A 221 31.12 -14.98 17.50
C GLU A 221 30.13 -14.80 18.66
N ARG A 222 30.59 -14.35 19.84
CA ARG A 222 29.72 -14.06 20.99
C ARG A 222 28.66 -13.01 20.68
N ARG A 223 29.02 -11.91 20.01
CA ARG A 223 28.09 -10.83 19.66
C ARG A 223 27.11 -11.23 18.57
N ILE A 224 27.54 -12.02 17.59
CA ILE A 224 26.65 -12.58 16.56
C ILE A 224 25.63 -13.50 17.22
N ALA A 225 26.05 -14.37 18.15
CA ALA A 225 25.14 -15.24 18.90
C ALA A 225 24.11 -14.44 19.72
N ALA A 226 24.54 -13.35 20.38
CA ALA A 226 23.62 -12.49 21.12
C ALA A 226 22.61 -11.77 20.20
N ALA A 227 23.05 -11.24 19.06
CA ALA A 227 22.16 -10.63 18.07
C ALA A 227 21.18 -11.66 17.48
N PHE A 228 21.63 -12.90 17.29
CA PHE A 228 20.79 -13.99 16.83
C PHE A 228 19.72 -14.38 17.86
N GLN A 229 20.07 -14.37 19.15
CA GLN A 229 19.11 -14.58 20.23
C GLN A 229 18.04 -13.48 20.26
N GLY A 230 18.42 -12.22 20.11
CA GLY A 230 17.47 -11.11 20.02
C GLY A 230 16.56 -11.21 18.78
N LEU A 231 17.07 -11.74 17.65
CA LEU A 231 16.25 -12.06 16.49
C LEU A 231 15.20 -13.12 16.82
N LYS A 232 15.58 -14.21 17.50
CA LYS A 232 14.64 -15.26 17.92
C LYS A 232 13.53 -14.70 18.81
N GLU A 233 13.88 -13.86 19.78
CA GLU A 233 12.91 -13.20 20.66
C GLU A 233 11.94 -12.31 19.87
N THR A 234 12.46 -11.52 18.93
CA THR A 234 11.64 -10.67 18.04
C THR A 234 10.69 -11.51 17.18
N MET A 235 11.17 -12.63 16.63
CA MET A 235 10.34 -13.55 15.85
C MET A 235 9.27 -14.22 16.73
N GLY A 236 9.61 -14.65 17.94
CA GLY A 236 8.66 -15.21 18.90
C GLY A 236 7.54 -14.25 19.27
N GLN A 237 7.89 -12.99 19.55
CA GLN A 237 6.89 -11.93 19.81
C GLN A 237 6.01 -11.69 18.57
N THR A 238 6.60 -11.67 17.38
CA THR A 238 5.86 -11.48 16.12
C THR A 238 4.86 -12.61 15.88
N LEU A 239 5.29 -13.87 16.12
CA LEU A 239 4.42 -15.04 16.02
C LEU A 239 3.27 -15.00 17.02
N GLU A 240 3.55 -14.60 18.25
CA GLU A 240 2.53 -14.46 19.29
C GLU A 240 1.50 -13.38 18.93
N GLN A 241 1.92 -12.25 18.37
CA GLN A 241 0.98 -11.24 17.89
C GLN A 241 0.11 -11.74 16.74
N LEU A 242 0.71 -12.45 15.77
CA LEU A 242 -0.05 -13.06 14.67
C LEU A 242 -1.07 -14.09 15.17
N ARG A 243 -0.70 -14.89 16.20
CA ARG A 243 -1.62 -15.80 16.87
C ARG A 243 -2.82 -15.06 17.46
N LEU A 244 -2.56 -14.04 18.29
CA LEU A 244 -3.60 -13.27 18.96
C LEU A 244 -4.55 -12.63 17.95
N LEU A 245 -4.01 -11.99 16.91
CA LEU A 245 -4.80 -11.38 15.84
C LEU A 245 -5.68 -12.41 15.12
N HIS A 246 -5.21 -13.65 14.94
CA HIS A 246 -6.01 -14.69 14.33
C HIS A 246 -7.12 -15.20 15.28
N GLU A 247 -6.81 -15.38 16.56
CA GLU A 247 -7.79 -15.77 17.59
C GLU A 247 -8.89 -14.73 17.76
N GLU A 248 -8.55 -13.46 17.65
CA GLU A 248 -9.45 -12.31 17.65
C GLU A 248 -10.18 -12.12 16.31
N GLN A 249 -9.93 -12.96 15.31
CA GLN A 249 -10.49 -12.88 13.96
C GLN A 249 -10.15 -11.57 13.22
N GLU A 250 -9.08 -10.88 13.62
CA GLU A 250 -8.56 -9.70 12.93
C GLU A 250 -7.82 -10.07 11.64
N ILE A 251 -7.17 -11.25 11.61
CA ILE A 251 -6.58 -11.83 10.40
C ILE A 251 -7.14 -13.24 10.14
N GLU A 252 -7.40 -13.53 8.87
CA GLU A 252 -7.89 -14.84 8.43
C GLU A 252 -6.78 -15.89 8.41
N ALA A 253 -7.14 -17.17 8.38
CA ALA A 253 -6.15 -18.26 8.37
C ALA A 253 -5.27 -18.23 7.12
N GLY A 254 -5.83 -17.80 5.97
CA GLY A 254 -5.07 -17.63 4.73
C GLY A 254 -4.00 -16.54 4.84
N ASP A 255 -4.37 -15.38 5.41
CA ASP A 255 -3.44 -14.29 5.66
C ASP A 255 -2.36 -14.68 6.66
N LEU A 256 -2.74 -15.36 7.74
CA LEU A 256 -1.79 -15.90 8.70
C LEU A 256 -0.77 -16.81 8.01
N GLU A 257 -1.20 -17.80 7.23
CA GLU A 257 -0.29 -18.69 6.48
C GLU A 257 0.66 -17.90 5.57
N GLN A 258 0.16 -16.88 4.87
CA GLN A 258 0.96 -16.04 3.98
C GLN A 258 1.97 -15.17 4.75
N LEU A 259 1.57 -14.54 5.85
CA LEU A 259 2.45 -13.73 6.69
C LEU A 259 3.57 -14.57 7.33
N LEU A 260 3.24 -15.78 7.81
CA LEU A 260 4.22 -16.73 8.33
C LEU A 260 5.21 -17.16 7.24
N HIS A 261 4.73 -17.43 6.03
CA HIS A 261 5.59 -17.75 4.89
C HIS A 261 6.54 -16.59 4.53
N VAL A 262 6.03 -15.36 4.46
CA VAL A 262 6.86 -14.16 4.22
C VAL A 262 7.92 -14.01 5.31
N MET A 263 7.56 -14.20 6.58
CA MET A 263 8.50 -14.10 7.69
C MET A 263 9.64 -15.13 7.56
N GLN A 264 9.32 -16.39 7.24
CA GLN A 264 10.30 -17.47 7.07
C GLN A 264 11.25 -17.18 5.90
N GLU A 265 10.71 -16.82 4.74
CA GLU A 265 11.51 -16.52 3.55
C GLU A 265 12.43 -15.31 3.76
N LEU A 266 11.98 -14.28 4.49
CA LEU A 266 12.77 -13.09 4.79
C LEU A 266 13.89 -13.45 5.75
N GLY A 267 13.56 -14.12 6.85
CA GLY A 267 14.55 -14.57 7.84
C GLY A 267 15.62 -15.41 7.16
N GLY A 268 15.22 -16.43 6.40
CA GLY A 268 16.13 -17.26 5.64
C GLY A 268 17.03 -16.44 4.71
N HIS A 269 16.44 -15.56 3.90
CA HIS A 269 17.21 -14.79 2.92
C HIS A 269 18.19 -13.78 3.55
N LEU A 270 17.75 -13.06 4.58
CA LEU A 270 18.53 -12.02 5.24
C LEU A 270 19.73 -12.59 5.98
N TYR A 271 19.55 -13.75 6.63
CA TYR A 271 20.54 -14.31 7.54
C TYR A 271 21.40 -15.43 6.95
N GLN A 272 21.16 -15.79 5.68
CA GLN A 272 21.99 -16.76 4.96
C GLN A 272 23.48 -16.41 4.94
N ALA A 273 23.81 -15.13 4.83
CA ALA A 273 25.19 -14.67 4.72
C ALA A 273 26.03 -14.86 5.99
N TYR A 274 25.40 -15.14 7.14
CA TYR A 274 26.09 -15.25 8.43
C TYR A 274 26.31 -16.69 8.88
N GLY A 275 26.00 -17.69 8.03
CA GLY A 275 26.05 -19.10 8.42
C GLY A 275 24.97 -19.52 9.43
N LEU A 276 24.06 -18.60 9.77
CA LEU A 276 22.97 -18.82 10.73
C LEU A 276 21.72 -19.42 10.09
N TYR A 277 21.72 -19.60 8.76
CA TYR A 277 20.54 -20.06 8.01
C TYR A 277 19.97 -21.36 8.55
N GLU A 278 20.78 -22.42 8.66
CA GLU A 278 20.26 -23.73 9.05
C GLU A 278 19.72 -23.74 10.47
N GLN A 279 20.32 -22.96 11.36
CA GLN A 279 19.85 -22.82 12.73
C GLN A 279 18.56 -21.99 12.77
N LEU A 280 18.50 -20.88 12.04
CA LEU A 280 17.32 -20.02 11.96
C LEU A 280 16.15 -20.75 11.32
N ASP A 281 16.36 -21.38 10.17
CA ASP A 281 15.32 -22.06 9.41
C ASP A 281 14.78 -23.29 10.15
N ARG A 282 15.61 -24.00 10.93
CA ARG A 282 15.14 -25.02 11.88
C ARG A 282 14.30 -24.42 12.99
N GLU A 283 14.83 -23.40 13.68
CA GLU A 283 14.13 -22.76 14.79
C GLU A 283 12.77 -22.19 14.35
N VAL A 284 12.76 -21.45 13.24
CA VAL A 284 11.55 -20.85 12.67
C VAL A 284 10.56 -21.94 12.32
N ARG A 285 10.99 -23.05 11.69
CA ARG A 285 10.10 -24.19 11.45
C ARG A 285 9.54 -24.79 12.72
N ASP A 286 10.34 -24.95 13.76
CA ASP A 286 9.89 -25.51 15.05
C ASP A 286 8.90 -24.57 15.74
N MET A 287 9.14 -23.25 15.69
CA MET A 287 8.21 -22.23 16.18
C MET A 287 6.91 -22.18 15.36
N LEU A 288 6.99 -22.43 14.05
CA LEU A 288 5.86 -22.47 13.12
C LEU A 288 5.07 -23.80 13.17
N LYS A 289 5.68 -24.88 13.65
CA LYS A 289 5.10 -26.24 13.62
C LYS A 289 3.72 -26.35 14.26
N PRO A 290 3.42 -25.68 15.40
CA PRO A 290 2.06 -25.67 15.97
C PRO A 290 1.02 -24.98 15.08
N TRP A 291 1.46 -24.12 14.17
CA TRP A 291 0.62 -23.28 13.31
C TRP A 291 0.34 -23.95 11.95
N ILE A 292 1.29 -24.74 11.43
CA ILE A 292 1.15 -25.47 10.16
C ILE A 292 0.39 -26.81 10.39
N ASP A 293 -0.75 -26.77 11.05
CA ASP A 293 -1.66 -27.92 11.19
C ASP A 293 -2.50 -28.09 9.90
N PRO A 294 -2.71 -29.32 9.38
CA PRO A 294 -3.73 -29.60 8.36
C PRO A 294 -5.08 -28.91 8.57
N LYS A 295 -5.47 -28.64 9.82
CA LYS A 295 -6.69 -27.92 10.18
C LYS A 295 -6.67 -26.44 9.72
N MET A 296 -5.56 -25.72 9.90
CA MET A 296 -5.42 -24.33 9.43
C MET A 296 -5.55 -24.27 7.90
N LYS A 297 -4.89 -25.19 7.18
CA LYS A 297 -5.01 -25.27 5.70
C LYS A 297 -6.44 -25.55 5.23
N ARG A 298 -7.20 -26.37 5.95
CA ARG A 298 -8.62 -26.61 5.65
C ARG A 298 -9.46 -25.37 5.94
N GLN A 299 -9.17 -24.66 7.03
CA GLN A 299 -9.84 -23.43 7.41
C GLN A 299 -9.58 -22.31 6.40
N ALA A 300 -8.32 -22.07 6.03
CA ALA A 300 -7.94 -21.09 5.01
C ALA A 300 -8.65 -21.35 3.67
N ARG A 301 -8.75 -22.62 3.24
CA ARG A 301 -9.52 -22.98 2.02
C ARG A 301 -11.00 -22.67 2.14
N ARG A 302 -11.59 -22.86 3.32
CA ARG A 302 -13.02 -22.62 3.57
C ARG A 302 -13.31 -21.12 3.64
N GLU A 303 -12.46 -20.36 4.31
CA GLU A 303 -12.53 -18.90 4.42
C GLU A 303 -12.37 -18.25 3.05
N GLY A 304 -11.32 -18.60 2.29
CA GLY A 304 -11.13 -18.05 0.94
C GLY A 304 -12.26 -18.40 -0.04
N TRP A 305 -12.89 -19.58 0.10
CA TRP A 305 -14.10 -19.90 -0.67
C TRP A 305 -15.29 -19.02 -0.27
N ALA A 306 -15.45 -18.73 1.03
CA ALA A 306 -16.52 -17.88 1.54
C ALA A 306 -16.32 -16.42 1.12
N GLU A 307 -15.10 -15.89 1.23
CA GLU A 307 -14.72 -14.53 0.81
C GLU A 307 -14.97 -14.36 -0.70
N GLY A 308 -14.42 -15.23 -1.54
CA GLY A 308 -14.62 -15.14 -3.00
C GLY A 308 -16.09 -15.23 -3.42
N LYS A 309 -16.91 -15.99 -2.67
CA LYS A 309 -18.36 -16.03 -2.89
C LYS A 309 -19.04 -14.72 -2.44
N ALA A 310 -18.60 -14.13 -1.35
CA ALA A 310 -19.14 -12.87 -0.82
C ALA A 310 -18.78 -11.70 -1.74
N GLU A 311 -17.51 -11.56 -2.13
CA GLU A 311 -17.02 -10.58 -3.09
C GLU A 311 -17.74 -10.72 -4.42
N GLY A 312 -17.80 -11.92 -5.01
CA GLY A 312 -18.49 -12.13 -6.29
C GLY A 312 -19.99 -11.80 -6.24
N LYS A 313 -20.64 -11.99 -5.09
CA LYS A 313 -22.06 -11.61 -4.90
C LYS A 313 -22.22 -10.09 -4.74
N LEU A 314 -21.30 -9.43 -4.04
CA LEU A 314 -21.28 -7.97 -3.90
C LEU A 314 -21.02 -7.32 -5.26
N GLU A 315 -19.99 -7.76 -5.98
CA GLU A 315 -19.64 -7.29 -7.31
C GLU A 315 -20.78 -7.48 -8.30
N GLY A 316 -21.36 -8.68 -8.40
CA GLY A 316 -22.49 -8.93 -9.29
C GLY A 316 -23.75 -8.10 -8.97
N LYS A 317 -23.98 -7.75 -7.70
CA LYS A 317 -25.08 -6.85 -7.32
C LYS A 317 -24.81 -5.41 -7.76
N VAL A 318 -23.60 -4.91 -7.54
CA VAL A 318 -23.22 -3.54 -7.92
C VAL A 318 -23.20 -3.41 -9.44
N GLU A 319 -22.58 -4.35 -10.15
CA GLU A 319 -22.57 -4.38 -11.61
C GLU A 319 -23.98 -4.46 -12.19
N GLY A 320 -24.86 -5.32 -11.63
CA GLY A 320 -26.25 -5.40 -12.06
C GLY A 320 -27.03 -4.09 -11.86
N LYS A 321 -26.82 -3.38 -10.74
CA LYS A 321 -27.43 -2.05 -10.51
C LYS A 321 -26.95 -1.03 -11.54
N VAL A 322 -25.64 -0.98 -11.78
CA VAL A 322 -25.03 -0.07 -12.76
C VAL A 322 -25.50 -0.39 -14.18
N GLU A 323 -25.57 -1.66 -14.56
CA GLU A 323 -26.04 -2.08 -15.89
C GLU A 323 -27.50 -1.66 -16.12
N VAL A 324 -28.37 -1.85 -15.11
CA VAL A 324 -29.77 -1.40 -15.18
C VAL A 324 -29.86 0.12 -15.27
N ALA A 325 -29.11 0.86 -14.43
CA ALA A 325 -29.08 2.33 -14.48
C ALA A 325 -28.64 2.84 -15.86
N THR A 326 -27.58 2.26 -16.44
CA THR A 326 -27.08 2.62 -17.76
C THR A 326 -28.10 2.34 -18.86
N LYS A 327 -28.82 1.20 -18.81
CA LYS A 327 -29.91 0.90 -19.75
C LYS A 327 -31.07 1.89 -19.63
N LEU A 328 -31.44 2.29 -18.40
CA LEU A 328 -32.50 3.26 -18.16
C LEU A 328 -32.11 4.66 -18.65
N LEU A 329 -30.88 5.09 -18.38
CA LEU A 329 -30.32 6.33 -18.91
C LEU A 329 -30.32 6.33 -20.44
N HIS A 330 -29.93 5.21 -21.08
CA HIS A 330 -29.93 5.08 -22.53
C HIS A 330 -31.33 5.24 -23.13
N ARG A 331 -32.37 4.70 -22.47
CA ARG A 331 -33.75 4.82 -22.95
C ARG A 331 -34.32 6.24 -22.78
N GLY A 332 -33.80 7.04 -21.85
CA GLY A 332 -34.18 8.45 -21.67
C GLY A 332 -35.62 8.67 -21.19
N ILE A 333 -36.23 7.65 -20.58
CA ILE A 333 -37.65 7.66 -20.17
C ILE A 333 -37.82 8.12 -18.72
N MET A 334 -36.75 8.09 -17.92
CA MET A 334 -36.76 8.38 -16.49
C MET A 334 -35.77 9.48 -16.14
N THR A 335 -36.12 10.29 -15.15
CA THR A 335 -35.26 11.32 -14.56
C THR A 335 -34.20 10.70 -13.64
N LEU A 336 -33.12 11.44 -13.33
CA LEU A 336 -32.07 10.95 -12.43
C LEU A 336 -32.60 10.51 -11.05
N PRO A 337 -33.53 11.24 -10.40
CA PRO A 337 -34.14 10.80 -9.14
C PRO A 337 -34.92 9.49 -9.29
N GLU A 338 -35.69 9.32 -10.36
CA GLU A 338 -36.44 8.09 -10.59
C GLU A 338 -35.51 6.89 -10.85
N ILE A 339 -34.40 7.10 -11.56
CA ILE A 339 -33.40 6.04 -11.77
C ILE A 339 -32.69 5.71 -10.45
N SER A 340 -32.39 6.72 -9.63
CA SER A 340 -31.81 6.55 -8.29
C SER A 340 -32.72 5.68 -7.41
N ASP A 341 -34.02 6.01 -7.36
CA ASP A 341 -35.01 5.26 -6.60
C ASP A 341 -35.16 3.80 -7.10
N VAL A 342 -35.22 3.59 -8.42
CA VAL A 342 -35.42 2.25 -9.01
C VAL A 342 -34.20 1.35 -8.84
N THR A 343 -33.00 1.89 -8.97
CA THR A 343 -31.76 1.12 -8.93
C THR A 343 -31.18 1.02 -7.52
N GLY A 344 -31.65 1.88 -6.60
CA GLY A 344 -31.06 2.04 -5.27
C GLY A 344 -29.60 2.47 -5.35
N LEU A 345 -29.24 3.25 -6.38
CA LEU A 345 -27.99 4.00 -6.51
C LEU A 345 -28.25 5.44 -6.02
N SER A 346 -27.23 6.14 -5.53
CA SER A 346 -27.40 7.54 -5.16
C SER A 346 -27.59 8.42 -6.40
N LEU A 347 -28.22 9.60 -6.23
CA LEU A 347 -28.36 10.59 -7.28
C LEU A 347 -27.01 10.96 -7.93
N GLU A 348 -25.95 11.08 -7.13
CA GLU A 348 -24.59 11.34 -7.60
C GLU A 348 -24.06 10.22 -8.49
N GLN A 349 -24.28 8.95 -8.12
CA GLN A 349 -23.85 7.79 -8.91
C GLN A 349 -24.56 7.73 -10.27
N VAL A 350 -25.87 8.00 -10.29
CA VAL A 350 -26.63 8.06 -11.55
C VAL A 350 -26.18 9.25 -12.41
N SER A 351 -25.86 10.38 -11.78
CA SER A 351 -25.31 11.55 -12.47
C SER A 351 -23.93 11.27 -13.09
N GLN A 352 -23.03 10.61 -12.35
CA GLN A 352 -21.73 10.18 -12.87
C GLN A 352 -21.87 9.25 -14.08
N LEU A 353 -22.76 8.25 -14.01
CA LEU A 353 -23.03 7.35 -15.13
C LEU A 353 -23.58 8.10 -16.36
N GLN A 354 -24.35 9.17 -16.15
CA GLN A 354 -24.83 10.01 -17.23
C GLN A 354 -23.71 10.83 -17.90
N GLU A 355 -22.78 11.36 -17.12
CA GLU A 355 -21.62 12.10 -17.64
C GLU A 355 -20.62 11.19 -18.36
N GLU A 356 -20.32 10.01 -17.81
CA GLU A 356 -19.49 8.99 -18.47
C GLU A 356 -20.05 8.57 -19.85
N ARG A 357 -21.39 8.51 -19.97
CA ARG A 357 -22.07 8.27 -21.25
C ARG A 357 -21.89 9.43 -22.23
N LYS A 358 -22.03 10.68 -21.78
CA LYS A 358 -21.86 11.86 -22.66
C LYS A 358 -20.42 11.94 -23.18
N ALA A 359 -19.45 11.53 -22.38
CA ALA A 359 -18.04 11.45 -22.76
C ALA A 359 -17.73 10.35 -23.79
N THR A 360 -18.49 9.24 -23.79
CA THR A 360 -18.33 8.12 -24.74
C THR A 360 -19.17 8.25 -26.02
N ALA A 361 -20.12 9.18 -26.06
CA ALA A 361 -20.96 9.48 -27.23
C ALA A 361 -20.45 10.64 -28.11
N LYS A 362 -19.39 11.34 -27.66
CA LYS A 362 -18.55 12.22 -28.48
C LYS A 362 -17.42 11.42 -29.12
#